data_AF-A0A971SNR6-F1
#
_entry.id   AF-A0A971SNR6-F1
#
_cell.length_a   1.000
_cell.length_b   1.000
_cell.length_c   1.000
_cell.angle_alpha   90.00
_cell.angle_beta   90.00
_cell.angle_gamma   90.00
#
_symmetry.space_group_name_H-M   'P 1'
#
loop_
_entity.id
_entity.type
_entity.pdbx_description
1 polymer ?
#
loop_
_entity_poly.entity_id
_entity_poly.type
_entity_poly.pdbx_seq_one_letter_code
_entity_poly.pdbx_strand_id
1 'polypeptide(L)'
;MDTKSKNSKPFLSWLSFFVGLSLMVFILFSGFAALVHSGGNFEIMKLQFSKNYKDTAAFKERTANYFAQLTYAATVDNAYLGNLNDEGDNLRYYLVNQSTGFTLMNTGQELSFSPSSGLPVLPDRYSYFWYFDGEKLQVIDHGRPVDIKRTDSGYREITRRLIINEPGNESAAALSNTRIVLAVKDTLEENPYAHSDYYAEQKFNSIIKPVYGLLVILT
;
A
#
# COMPACT_ATOMS: atom_id res chain seq x y z
N MET A 1 -18.52 58.58 -15.60
CA MET A 1 -17.08 58.48 -15.31
C MET A 1 -16.69 57.03 -15.59
N ASP A 2 -16.17 56.78 -16.80
CA ASP A 2 -15.81 55.44 -17.29
C ASP A 2 -14.32 55.19 -17.00
N THR A 3 -14.01 54.44 -15.96
CA THR A 3 -12.64 54.02 -15.64
C THR A 3 -12.29 52.76 -16.44
N LYS A 4 -11.81 52.95 -17.66
CA LYS A 4 -11.36 51.88 -18.56
C LYS A 4 -10.22 51.05 -17.95
N SER A 5 -10.50 49.77 -17.73
CA SER A 5 -9.55 48.66 -17.59
C SER A 5 -8.66 48.56 -18.85
N LYS A 6 -7.57 49.34 -18.90
CA LYS A 6 -6.56 49.27 -19.97
C LYS A 6 -5.22 48.66 -19.51
N ASN A 7 -4.96 48.64 -18.21
CA ASN A 7 -3.68 48.18 -17.64
C ASN A 7 -3.73 46.75 -17.06
N SER A 8 -4.87 46.06 -17.16
CA SER A 8 -5.01 44.69 -16.65
C SER A 8 -4.32 43.65 -17.52
N LYS A 9 -4.23 43.85 -18.84
CA LYS A 9 -3.66 42.86 -19.77
C LYS A 9 -2.18 42.55 -19.52
N PRO A 10 -1.26 43.54 -19.35
CA PRO A 10 0.14 43.26 -19.08
C PRO A 10 0.36 42.57 -17.73
N PHE A 11 -0.41 43.00 -16.71
CA PHE A 11 -0.36 42.38 -15.39
C PHE A 11 -0.88 40.94 -15.39
N LEU A 12 -1.96 40.66 -16.13
CA LEU A 12 -2.51 39.32 -16.28
C LEU A 12 -1.55 38.39 -17.04
N SER A 13 -0.88 38.89 -18.10
CA SER A 13 0.15 38.14 -18.82
C SER A 13 1.36 37.84 -17.92
N TRP A 14 1.79 38.80 -17.11
CA TRP A 14 2.85 38.61 -16.12
C TRP A 14 2.45 37.56 -15.09
N LEU A 15 1.25 37.66 -14.50
CA LEU A 15 0.75 36.68 -13.54
C LEU A 15 0.65 35.28 -14.16
N SER A 16 0.14 35.16 -15.39
CA SER A 16 0.06 33.89 -16.11
C SER A 16 1.45 33.28 -16.36
N PHE A 17 2.45 34.10 -16.68
CA PHE A 17 3.82 33.64 -16.87
C PHE A 17 4.42 33.09 -15.57
N PHE A 18 4.26 33.82 -14.45
CA PHE A 18 4.79 33.38 -13.15
C PHE A 18 4.06 32.15 -12.61
N VAL A 19 2.74 32.07 -12.78
CA VAL A 19 1.96 30.88 -12.43
C VAL A 19 2.42 29.69 -13.28
N GLY A 20 2.51 29.86 -14.60
CA GLY A 20 2.99 28.81 -15.51
C GLY A 20 4.40 28.31 -15.17
N LEU A 21 5.34 29.23 -14.93
CA LEU A 21 6.70 28.90 -14.55
C LEU A 21 6.75 28.16 -13.21
N SER A 22 6.00 28.63 -12.21
CA SER A 22 5.92 27.98 -10.90
C SER A 22 5.34 26.57 -10.99
N LEU A 23 4.31 26.39 -11.83
CA LEU A 23 3.68 25.09 -12.08
C LEU A 23 4.66 24.15 -12.79
N MET A 24 5.42 24.65 -13.76
CA MET A 24 6.43 23.85 -14.46
C MET A 24 7.57 23.41 -13.53
N VAL A 25 8.06 24.32 -12.69
CA VAL A 25 9.07 24.01 -11.66
C VAL A 25 8.52 22.96 -10.69
N PHE A 26 7.28 23.11 -10.22
CA PHE A 26 6.65 22.17 -9.31
C PHE A 26 6.48 20.78 -9.93
N ILE A 27 6.04 20.69 -11.18
CA ILE A 27 5.95 19.41 -11.92
C ILE A 27 7.33 18.77 -12.05
N LEU A 28 8.36 19.56 -12.38
CA LEU A 28 9.72 19.05 -12.59
C LEU A 28 10.32 18.52 -11.29
N PHE A 29 10.18 19.23 -10.17
CA PHE A 29 10.59 18.75 -8.85
C PHE A 29 9.79 17.52 -8.40
N SER A 30 8.48 17.49 -8.67
CA SER A 30 7.63 16.34 -8.34
C SER A 30 8.04 15.10 -9.14
N GLY A 31 8.32 15.25 -10.43
CA GLY A 31 8.83 14.17 -11.27
C GLY A 31 10.20 13.68 -10.81
N PHE A 32 11.10 14.59 -10.39
CA PHE A 32 12.41 14.22 -9.87
C PHE A 32 12.30 13.48 -8.53
N ALA A 33 11.44 13.93 -7.63
CA ALA A 33 11.17 13.25 -6.36
C ALA A 33 10.60 11.83 -6.58
N ALA A 34 9.65 11.70 -7.52
CA ALA A 34 9.09 10.40 -7.89
C ALA A 34 10.16 9.47 -8.50
N LEU A 35 11.06 10.00 -9.34
CA LEU A 35 12.17 9.25 -9.93
C LEU A 35 13.16 8.76 -8.86
N VAL A 36 13.57 9.63 -7.93
CA VAL A 36 14.48 9.27 -6.83
C VAL A 36 13.84 8.20 -5.93
N HIS A 37 12.57 8.37 -5.56
CA HIS A 37 11.86 7.41 -4.71
C HIS A 37 11.66 6.05 -5.40
N SER A 38 11.58 6.03 -6.72
CA SER A 38 11.53 4.79 -7.52
C SER A 38 12.88 4.09 -7.70
N GLY A 39 13.98 4.65 -7.18
CA GLY A 39 15.34 4.16 -7.43
C GLY A 39 15.73 4.27 -8.91
N GLY A 40 15.17 5.24 -9.64
CA GLY A 40 15.36 5.39 -11.09
C GLY A 40 14.56 4.41 -11.94
N ASN A 41 13.70 3.57 -11.36
CA ASN A 41 12.90 2.61 -12.11
C ASN A 41 11.56 3.21 -12.58
N PHE A 42 11.51 3.54 -13.86
CA PHE A 42 10.32 4.10 -14.50
C PHE A 42 9.07 3.22 -14.37
N GLU A 43 9.22 1.89 -14.33
CA GLU A 43 8.07 0.99 -14.13
C GLU A 43 7.47 1.13 -12.73
N ILE A 44 8.30 1.33 -11.70
CA ILE A 44 7.81 1.61 -10.33
C ILE A 44 7.09 2.95 -10.27
N MET A 45 7.56 3.95 -11.02
CA MET A 45 6.89 5.24 -11.13
C MET A 45 5.51 5.11 -11.80
N LYS A 46 5.38 4.27 -12.82
CA LYS A 46 4.08 4.01 -13.48
C LYS A 46 3.07 3.34 -12.56
N LEU A 47 3.50 2.57 -11.57
CA LEU A 47 2.58 1.90 -10.64
C LEU A 47 1.66 2.91 -9.93
N GLN A 48 2.11 4.13 -9.71
CA GLN A 48 1.32 5.21 -9.09
C GLN A 48 0.08 5.55 -9.93
N PHE A 49 0.16 5.34 -11.25
CA PHE A 49 -0.90 5.59 -12.22
C PHE A 49 -1.66 4.33 -12.63
N SER A 50 -1.43 3.19 -11.95
CA SER A 50 -2.11 1.94 -12.26
C SER A 50 -3.62 2.09 -12.25
N LYS A 51 -4.28 1.46 -13.24
CA LYS A 51 -5.74 1.50 -13.39
C LYS A 51 -6.44 0.99 -12.13
N ASN A 52 -5.97 -0.11 -11.55
CA ASN A 52 -6.48 -0.62 -10.29
C ASN A 52 -5.65 -0.09 -9.13
N TYR A 53 -6.32 0.28 -8.03
CA TYR A 53 -5.64 0.75 -6.82
C TYR A 53 -4.71 -0.31 -6.23
N LYS A 54 -5.11 -1.59 -6.24
CA LYS A 54 -4.29 -2.70 -5.71
C LYS A 54 -2.95 -2.91 -6.43
N ASP A 55 -2.83 -2.42 -7.67
CA ASP A 55 -1.60 -2.50 -8.43
C ASP A 55 -0.63 -1.35 -8.09
N THR A 56 -1.07 -0.35 -7.33
CA THR A 56 -0.28 0.85 -7.01
C THR A 56 0.80 0.59 -5.98
N ALA A 57 1.86 1.42 -6.01
CA ALA A 57 2.89 1.41 -4.97
C ALA A 57 2.31 1.76 -3.59
N ALA A 58 1.38 2.72 -3.52
CA ALA A 58 0.74 3.15 -2.28
C ALA A 58 0.00 2.00 -1.58
N PHE A 59 -0.80 1.22 -2.33
CA PHE A 59 -1.47 0.05 -1.79
C PHE A 59 -0.50 -1.00 -1.22
N LYS A 60 0.59 -1.28 -1.95
CA LYS A 60 1.58 -2.27 -1.56
C LYS A 60 2.34 -1.83 -0.31
N GLU A 61 2.70 -0.54 -0.24
CA GLU A 61 3.37 0.07 0.90
C GLU A 61 2.47 0.09 2.15
N ARG A 62 1.20 0.42 1.99
CA ARG A 62 0.24 0.35 3.10
C ARG A 62 0.09 -1.07 3.64
N THR A 63 -0.07 -2.04 2.74
CA THR A 63 -0.16 -3.46 3.11
C THR A 63 1.10 -3.91 3.86
N ALA A 64 2.27 -3.44 3.43
CA ALA A 64 3.54 -3.70 4.11
C ALA A 64 3.59 -3.09 5.52
N ASN A 65 3.08 -1.87 5.70
CA ASN A 65 3.05 -1.21 7.01
C ASN A 65 2.10 -1.94 7.99
N TYR A 66 0.97 -2.47 7.51
CA TYR A 66 0.10 -3.32 8.34
C TYR A 66 0.76 -4.67 8.65
N PHE A 67 1.43 -5.26 7.66
CA PHE A 67 2.19 -6.48 7.89
C PHE A 67 3.30 -6.29 8.94
N ALA A 68 4.03 -5.17 8.88
CA ALA A 68 5.07 -4.83 9.86
C ALA A 68 4.51 -4.66 11.29
N GLN A 69 3.32 -4.05 11.42
CA GLN A 69 2.63 -3.95 12.71
C GLN A 69 2.26 -5.33 13.28
N LEU A 70 1.82 -6.27 12.44
CA LEU A 70 1.57 -7.66 12.87
C LEU A 70 2.85 -8.40 13.24
N THR A 71 3.94 -8.23 12.50
CA THR A 71 5.23 -8.82 12.89
C THR A 71 5.73 -8.29 14.22
N TYR A 72 5.51 -7.01 14.50
CA TYR A 72 5.84 -6.41 15.79
C TYR A 72 4.93 -6.94 16.92
N ALA A 73 3.63 -7.06 16.66
CA ALA A 73 2.67 -7.66 17.59
C ALA A 73 2.99 -9.12 17.94
N ALA A 74 3.74 -9.83 17.11
CA ALA A 74 4.17 -11.20 17.39
C ALA A 74 5.28 -11.29 18.45
N THR A 75 5.99 -10.19 18.72
CA THR A 75 7.17 -10.15 19.58
C THR A 75 6.99 -9.33 20.85
N VAL A 76 5.93 -8.54 20.97
CA VAL A 76 5.65 -7.70 22.15
C VAL A 76 4.23 -7.87 22.67
N ASP A 77 4.09 -7.79 24.00
CA ASP A 77 2.78 -7.73 24.65
C ASP A 77 2.20 -6.31 24.51
N ASN A 78 0.99 -6.18 23.96
CA ASN A 78 0.25 -4.92 23.74
C ASN A 78 0.71 -4.03 22.57
N ALA A 79 0.99 -4.60 21.41
CA ALA A 79 1.17 -3.79 20.20
C ALA A 79 -0.07 -2.97 19.86
N TYR A 80 0.14 -1.72 19.42
CA TYR A 80 -0.93 -0.87 18.93
C TYR A 80 -1.37 -1.33 17.53
N LEU A 81 -2.66 -1.63 17.40
CA LEU A 81 -3.28 -2.12 16.15
C LEU A 81 -4.42 -1.20 15.67
N GLY A 82 -4.51 0.02 16.18
CA GLY A 82 -5.60 0.96 15.85
C GLY A 82 -5.76 1.13 14.35
N ASN A 83 -4.65 1.32 13.62
CA ASN A 83 -4.68 1.46 12.16
C ASN A 83 -5.28 0.23 11.45
N LEU A 84 -5.01 -0.98 11.93
CA LEU A 84 -5.55 -2.21 11.35
C LEU A 84 -7.03 -2.38 11.69
N ASN A 85 -7.43 -1.95 12.90
CA ASN A 85 -8.81 -2.01 13.34
C ASN A 85 -9.68 -0.97 12.61
N ASP A 86 -9.10 0.18 12.29
CA ASP A 86 -9.78 1.26 11.57
C ASP A 86 -10.14 0.87 10.12
N GLU A 87 -9.48 -0.14 9.55
CA GLU A 87 -9.83 -0.70 8.25
C GLU A 87 -11.16 -1.49 8.25
N GLY A 88 -11.61 -1.96 9.41
CA GLY A 88 -12.86 -2.70 9.55
C GLY A 88 -12.93 -3.92 8.61
N ASP A 89 -13.94 -3.93 7.74
CA ASP A 89 -14.17 -5.04 6.80
C ASP A 89 -13.19 -5.11 5.64
N ASN A 90 -12.42 -4.06 5.38
CA ASN A 90 -11.47 -4.07 4.28
C ASN A 90 -10.23 -4.95 4.53
N LEU A 91 -9.98 -5.30 5.79
CA LEU A 91 -8.78 -6.02 6.21
C LEU A 91 -9.15 -7.19 7.12
N ARG A 92 -8.70 -8.40 6.77
CA ARG A 92 -8.67 -9.55 7.70
C ARG A 92 -7.24 -9.87 8.04
N TYR A 93 -6.96 -10.14 9.31
CA TYR A 93 -5.66 -10.60 9.72
C TYR A 93 -5.74 -11.74 10.71
N TYR A 94 -4.70 -12.57 10.65
CA TYR A 94 -4.47 -13.70 11.53
C TYR A 94 -2.99 -13.74 11.87
N LEU A 95 -2.68 -13.81 13.15
CA LEU A 95 -1.35 -13.95 13.68
C LEU A 95 -1.38 -15.07 14.71
N VAL A 96 -0.53 -16.07 14.54
CA VAL A 96 -0.37 -17.17 15.50
C VAL A 96 1.12 -17.35 15.76
N ASN A 97 1.53 -17.17 17.01
CA ASN A 97 2.86 -17.53 17.48
C ASN A 97 2.78 -18.89 18.18
N GLN A 98 3.31 -19.93 17.53
CA GLN A 98 3.21 -21.31 17.99
C GLN A 98 4.07 -21.60 19.21
N SER A 99 5.12 -20.80 19.48
CA SER A 99 5.98 -21.02 20.65
C SER A 99 5.36 -20.49 21.94
N THR A 100 4.62 -19.39 21.86
CA THR A 100 3.95 -18.77 23.02
C THR A 100 2.47 -19.13 23.12
N GLY A 101 1.87 -19.67 22.05
CA GLY A 101 0.43 -19.88 21.94
C GLY A 101 -0.36 -18.58 21.71
N PHE A 102 0.33 -17.45 21.52
CA PHE A 102 -0.32 -16.17 21.27
C PHE A 102 -1.06 -16.19 19.93
N THR A 103 -2.32 -15.78 19.96
CA THR A 103 -3.18 -15.71 18.77
C THR A 103 -3.88 -14.36 18.73
N LEU A 104 -3.85 -13.73 17.56
CA LEU A 104 -4.47 -12.45 17.29
C LEU A 104 -5.20 -12.52 15.94
N MET A 105 -6.48 -12.19 15.94
CA MET A 105 -7.31 -12.16 14.73
C MET A 105 -8.45 -11.16 14.87
N ASN A 106 -8.93 -10.60 13.76
CA ASN A 106 -10.09 -9.69 13.76
C ASN A 106 -11.38 -10.29 13.19
N THR A 107 -11.38 -11.58 12.85
CA THR A 107 -12.52 -12.26 12.22
C THR A 107 -13.31 -13.17 13.14
N GLY A 108 -12.83 -13.40 14.37
CA GLY A 108 -13.48 -14.29 15.34
C GLY A 108 -13.61 -15.77 14.90
N GLN A 109 -13.11 -16.13 13.72
CA GLN A 109 -13.08 -17.49 13.19
C GLN A 109 -11.65 -17.94 13.05
N GLU A 110 -11.33 -19.17 13.45
CA GLU A 110 -9.99 -19.71 13.26
C GLU A 110 -9.66 -19.89 11.77
N LEU A 111 -8.39 -19.65 11.45
CA LEU A 111 -7.88 -19.77 10.10
C LEU A 111 -7.72 -21.25 9.72
N SER A 112 -8.45 -21.68 8.70
CA SER A 112 -8.30 -23.01 8.09
C SER A 112 -7.22 -22.99 7.01
N PHE A 113 -6.56 -24.13 6.79
CA PHE A 113 -5.53 -24.28 5.76
C PHE A 113 -5.92 -25.36 4.75
N SER A 114 -5.64 -25.12 3.47
CA SER A 114 -5.90 -26.09 2.41
C SER A 114 -4.92 -27.27 2.53
N PRO A 115 -5.41 -28.52 2.58
CA PRO A 115 -4.54 -29.70 2.69
C PRO A 115 -3.59 -29.88 1.51
N SER A 116 -3.98 -29.40 0.32
CA SER A 116 -3.23 -29.61 -0.92
C SER A 116 -2.17 -28.54 -1.18
N SER A 117 -2.40 -27.30 -0.78
CA SER A 117 -1.48 -26.18 -1.05
C SER A 117 -0.77 -25.65 0.20
N GLY A 118 -1.25 -25.98 1.40
CA GLY A 118 -0.76 -25.41 2.66
C GLY A 118 -1.07 -23.91 2.83
N LEU A 119 -1.86 -23.32 1.92
CA LEU A 119 -2.27 -21.91 1.99
C LEU A 119 -3.50 -21.73 2.88
N PRO A 120 -3.68 -20.53 3.48
CA PRO A 120 -4.88 -20.20 4.22
C PRO A 120 -6.13 -20.23 3.33
N VAL A 121 -7.23 -20.75 3.87
CA VAL A 121 -8.57 -20.66 3.28
C VAL A 121 -9.19 -19.38 3.79
N LEU A 122 -9.40 -18.42 2.89
CA LEU A 122 -9.95 -17.12 3.23
C LEU A 122 -11.47 -17.08 3.04
N PRO A 123 -12.18 -16.18 3.75
CA PRO A 123 -13.58 -15.92 3.49
C PRO A 123 -13.81 -15.44 2.06
N ASP A 124 -15.05 -15.60 1.58
CA ASP A 124 -15.46 -15.03 0.30
C ASP A 124 -15.19 -13.52 0.25
N ARG A 125 -14.77 -13.04 -0.93
CA ARG A 125 -14.40 -11.65 -1.23
C ARG A 125 -13.01 -11.21 -0.72
N TYR A 126 -12.13 -12.16 -0.40
CA TYR A 126 -10.72 -11.90 -0.08
C TYR A 126 -9.81 -12.76 -0.96
N SER A 127 -9.54 -12.29 -2.18
CA SER A 127 -8.72 -13.01 -3.15
C SER A 127 -7.23 -12.63 -3.09
N TYR A 128 -6.91 -11.50 -2.46
CA TYR A 128 -5.56 -10.98 -2.28
C TYR A 128 -5.11 -11.08 -0.83
N PHE A 129 -3.94 -11.69 -0.60
CA PHE A 129 -3.38 -11.79 0.75
C PHE A 129 -1.86 -11.95 0.78
N TRP A 130 -1.30 -11.56 1.91
CA TRP A 130 0.07 -11.84 2.30
C TRP A 130 0.06 -12.98 3.31
N TYR A 131 0.98 -13.93 3.14
CA TYR A 131 1.13 -15.08 4.01
C TYR A 131 2.60 -15.28 4.36
N PHE A 132 2.88 -15.36 5.66
CA PHE A 132 4.18 -15.70 6.21
C PHE A 132 4.04 -16.95 7.07
N ASP A 133 4.86 -17.95 6.81
CA ASP A 133 4.80 -19.27 7.45
C ASP A 133 5.81 -19.46 8.60
N GLY A 134 6.60 -18.42 8.90
CA GLY A 134 7.71 -18.46 9.85
C GLY A 134 9.07 -18.35 9.17
N GLU A 135 9.14 -18.67 7.88
CA GLU A 135 10.39 -18.66 7.10
C GLU A 135 10.30 -17.75 5.88
N LYS A 136 9.19 -17.85 5.14
CA LYS A 136 9.00 -17.24 3.82
C LYS A 136 7.74 -16.40 3.77
N LEU A 137 7.90 -15.17 3.28
CA LEU A 137 6.78 -14.32 2.87
C LEU A 137 6.33 -14.66 1.45
N GLN A 138 5.02 -14.79 1.27
CA GLN A 138 4.34 -15.04 0.01
C GLN A 138 3.21 -14.03 -0.16
N VAL A 139 3.00 -13.57 -1.39
CA VAL A 139 1.86 -12.74 -1.77
C VAL A 139 1.06 -13.51 -2.80
N ILE A 140 -0.23 -13.67 -2.56
CA ILE A 140 -1.15 -14.38 -3.42
C ILE A 140 -2.22 -13.40 -3.90
N ASP A 141 -2.52 -13.45 -5.19
CA ASP A 141 -3.57 -12.65 -5.82
C ASP A 141 -4.44 -13.56 -6.70
N HIS A 142 -5.73 -13.66 -6.39
CA HIS A 142 -6.69 -14.53 -7.06
C HIS A 142 -6.19 -15.99 -7.19
N GLY A 143 -5.61 -16.51 -6.11
CA GLY A 143 -5.06 -17.87 -6.04
C GLY A 143 -3.74 -18.08 -6.79
N ARG A 144 -3.14 -17.02 -7.35
CA ARG A 144 -1.86 -17.09 -8.05
C ARG A 144 -0.76 -16.43 -7.22
N PRO A 145 0.43 -17.06 -7.09
CA PRO A 145 1.55 -16.42 -6.42
C PRO A 145 2.04 -15.24 -7.25
N VAL A 146 2.26 -14.11 -6.57
CA VAL A 146 2.84 -12.91 -7.14
C VAL A 146 4.37 -13.02 -7.06
N ASP A 147 5.06 -12.69 -8.17
CA ASP A 147 6.52 -12.61 -8.17
C ASP A 147 6.99 -11.33 -7.47
N ILE A 148 7.16 -11.43 -6.15
CA ILE A 148 7.57 -10.32 -5.29
C ILE A 148 9.05 -9.94 -5.43
N LYS A 149 9.86 -10.76 -6.10
CA LYS A 149 11.30 -10.50 -6.31
C LYS A 149 11.56 -9.73 -7.61
N ARG A 150 10.59 -9.71 -8.52
CA ARG A 150 10.69 -8.99 -9.79
C ARG A 150 10.88 -7.49 -9.57
N THR A 151 11.81 -6.90 -10.31
CA THR A 151 12.25 -5.49 -10.19
C THR A 151 11.14 -4.46 -10.37
N ASP A 152 10.18 -4.74 -11.22
CA ASP A 152 9.04 -3.90 -11.59
C ASP A 152 7.74 -4.30 -10.85
N SER A 153 7.78 -5.29 -9.97
CA SER A 153 6.59 -5.79 -9.25
C SER A 153 6.01 -4.76 -8.28
N GLY A 154 6.81 -3.77 -7.85
CA GLY A 154 6.49 -2.87 -6.74
C GLY A 154 6.60 -3.52 -5.36
N TYR A 155 6.97 -4.81 -5.27
CA TYR A 155 7.16 -5.52 -4.00
C TYR A 155 8.63 -5.72 -3.62
N ARG A 156 9.57 -5.64 -4.57
CA ARG A 156 10.97 -6.02 -4.33
C ARG A 156 11.63 -5.22 -3.19
N GLU A 157 11.50 -3.90 -3.22
CA GLU A 157 12.11 -3.05 -2.19
C GLU A 157 11.37 -3.18 -0.85
N ILE A 158 10.05 -3.30 -0.91
CA ILE A 158 9.20 -3.53 0.26
C ILE A 158 9.61 -4.82 0.98
N THR A 159 9.70 -5.91 0.22
CA THR A 159 10.03 -7.23 0.78
C THR A 159 11.47 -7.29 1.24
N ARG A 160 12.42 -6.62 0.55
CA ARG A 160 13.79 -6.47 1.06
C ARG A 160 13.83 -5.78 2.43
N ARG A 161 13.01 -4.76 2.65
CA ARG A 161 12.95 -4.03 3.93
C ARG A 161 12.24 -4.81 5.03
N LEU A 162 11.15 -5.51 4.70
CA LEU A 162 10.41 -6.33 5.67
C LEU A 162 11.18 -7.59 6.05
N ILE A 163 11.85 -8.20 5.07
CA ILE A 163 12.72 -9.35 5.25
C ILE A 163 14.08 -8.83 5.72
N ILE A 164 14.16 -8.47 7.00
CA ILE A 164 15.44 -8.42 7.73
C ILE A 164 15.81 -9.87 8.11
N ASN A 165 15.80 -10.78 7.13
CA ASN A 165 16.41 -12.10 7.24
C ASN A 165 17.89 -11.96 6.90
N GLU A 166 18.62 -11.15 7.67
CA GLU A 166 20.05 -11.40 7.79
C GLU A 166 20.22 -12.55 8.82
N PRO A 167 20.88 -13.66 8.43
CA PRO A 167 21.19 -14.72 9.38
C PRO A 167 22.03 -14.13 10.53
N GLY A 168 21.44 -14.08 11.73
CA GLY A 168 22.06 -13.48 12.92
C GLY A 168 21.20 -12.44 13.65
N ASN A 169 20.06 -12.01 13.10
CA ASN A 169 19.15 -11.08 13.78
C ASN A 169 18.18 -11.82 14.73
N GLU A 170 18.12 -11.42 16.00
CA GLU A 170 17.22 -11.95 17.04
C GLU A 170 15.74 -11.97 16.59
N SER A 171 15.36 -11.04 15.71
CA SER A 171 14.02 -10.92 15.14
C SER A 171 13.62 -12.11 14.25
N ALA A 172 14.56 -12.70 13.51
CA ALA A 172 14.27 -13.84 12.63
C ALA A 172 14.02 -15.12 13.43
N ALA A 173 14.79 -15.33 14.51
CA ALA A 173 14.57 -16.43 15.43
C ALA A 173 13.21 -16.30 16.15
N ALA A 174 12.85 -15.09 16.58
CA ALA A 174 11.57 -14.81 17.24
C ALA A 174 10.35 -15.06 16.35
N LEU A 175 10.49 -14.91 15.03
CA LEU A 175 9.39 -15.07 14.07
C LEU A 175 9.32 -16.47 13.43
N SER A 176 10.31 -17.34 13.67
CA SER A 176 10.39 -18.69 13.09
C SER A 176 9.18 -19.59 13.40
N ASN A 177 8.49 -19.35 14.52
CA ASN A 177 7.30 -20.08 14.94
C ASN A 177 6.01 -19.29 14.71
N THR A 178 6.08 -18.21 13.93
CA THR A 178 4.98 -17.28 13.73
C THR A 178 4.38 -17.43 12.35
N ARG A 179 3.05 -17.58 12.29
CA ARG A 179 2.28 -17.51 11.06
C ARG A 179 1.49 -16.22 11.01
N ILE A 180 1.56 -15.53 9.88
CA ILE A 180 0.85 -14.27 9.65
C ILE A 180 0.08 -14.38 8.34
N VAL A 181 -1.20 -14.04 8.37
CA VAL A 181 -2.04 -13.82 7.19
C VAL A 181 -2.61 -12.42 7.27
N LEU A 182 -2.50 -11.68 6.17
CA LEU A 182 -3.10 -10.37 5.99
C LEU A 182 -3.84 -10.35 4.66
N ALA A 183 -5.16 -10.41 4.70
CA ALA A 183 -6.03 -10.48 3.54
C ALA A 183 -6.80 -9.18 3.35
N VAL A 184 -6.88 -8.72 2.10
CA VAL A 184 -7.53 -7.44 1.76
C VAL A 184 -8.75 -7.71 0.90
N LYS A 185 -9.88 -7.11 1.29
CA LYS A 185 -11.18 -7.27 0.62
C LYS A 185 -11.08 -6.89 -0.86
N ASP A 186 -11.77 -7.64 -1.72
CA ASP A 186 -11.74 -7.48 -3.17
C ASP A 186 -12.27 -6.10 -3.59
N THR A 187 -13.40 -5.73 -3.00
CA THR A 187 -14.02 -4.41 -3.14
C THR A 187 -13.91 -3.69 -1.81
N LEU A 188 -13.14 -2.60 -1.81
CA LEU A 188 -12.98 -1.75 -0.63
C LEU A 188 -14.24 -0.91 -0.41
N GLU A 189 -14.67 -0.83 0.83
CA GLU A 189 -15.90 -0.14 1.24
C GLU A 189 -15.59 0.90 2.33
N GLU A 190 -16.48 1.86 2.51
CA GLU A 190 -16.37 2.81 3.61
C GLU A 190 -16.57 2.09 4.94
N ASN A 191 -15.72 2.38 5.94
CA ASN A 191 -15.94 1.92 7.30
C ASN A 191 -16.82 2.96 8.03
N PRO A 192 -18.05 2.63 8.45
CA PRO A 192 -18.92 3.58 9.12
C PRO A 192 -18.48 3.92 10.56
N TYR A 193 -17.57 3.14 11.13
CA TYR A 193 -17.15 3.26 12.54
C TYR A 193 -15.74 3.83 12.72
N ALA A 194 -14.94 3.93 11.65
CA ALA A 194 -13.56 4.43 11.70
C ALA A 194 -13.06 4.86 10.32
N HIS A 195 -11.83 5.37 10.26
CA HIS A 195 -11.21 5.80 9.00
C HIS A 195 -10.50 4.63 8.29
N SER A 196 -11.12 4.06 7.26
CA SER A 196 -10.42 3.11 6.39
C SER A 196 -9.47 3.86 5.45
N ASP A 197 -8.20 3.68 5.74
CA ASP A 197 -7.08 4.19 4.98
C ASP A 197 -7.16 3.64 3.53
N TYR A 198 -7.30 2.33 3.34
CA TYR A 198 -7.44 1.70 2.01
C TYR A 198 -8.55 2.35 1.18
N TYR A 199 -9.72 2.55 1.75
CA TYR A 199 -10.85 3.17 1.06
C TYR A 199 -10.57 4.65 0.76
N ALA A 200 -9.98 5.40 1.70
CA ALA A 200 -9.63 6.79 1.51
C ALA A 200 -8.63 6.99 0.35
N GLU A 201 -7.58 6.16 0.29
CA GLU A 201 -6.61 6.20 -0.82
C GLU A 201 -7.24 5.75 -2.15
N GLN A 202 -8.10 4.74 -2.16
CA GLN A 202 -8.81 4.33 -3.36
C GLN A 202 -9.65 5.49 -3.91
N LYS A 203 -10.39 6.17 -3.04
CA LYS A 203 -11.20 7.34 -3.37
C LYS A 203 -10.35 8.50 -3.87
N PHE A 204 -9.27 8.83 -3.16
CA PHE A 204 -8.32 9.86 -3.60
C PHE A 204 -7.75 9.55 -4.98
N ASN A 205 -7.32 8.31 -5.22
CA ASN A 205 -6.81 7.87 -6.52
C ASN A 205 -7.87 7.97 -7.62
N SER A 206 -9.13 7.68 -7.33
CA SER A 206 -10.22 7.85 -8.30
C SER A 206 -10.43 9.30 -8.72
N ILE A 207 -10.20 10.26 -7.82
CA ILE A 207 -10.36 11.69 -8.06
C ILE A 207 -9.16 12.27 -8.81
N ILE A 208 -7.93 11.86 -8.47
CA ILE A 208 -6.72 12.46 -9.02
C ILE A 208 -6.31 11.87 -10.38
N LYS A 209 -6.69 10.61 -10.66
CA LYS A 209 -6.44 9.95 -11.96
C LYS A 209 -6.82 10.79 -13.19
N PRO A 210 -8.01 11.39 -13.29
CA PRO A 210 -8.35 12.24 -14.43
C PRO A 210 -7.49 13.50 -14.54
N VAL A 211 -7.01 14.05 -13.42
CA VAL A 211 -6.13 15.23 -13.41
C VAL A 211 -4.78 14.91 -14.04
N TYR A 212 -4.21 13.75 -13.72
CA TYR A 212 -2.96 13.29 -14.34
C TYR A 212 -3.13 12.95 -15.83
N GLY A 213 -4.26 12.34 -16.22
CA GLY A 213 -4.55 12.10 -17.64
C GLY A 213 -4.61 13.40 -18.45
N LEU A 214 -5.14 14.48 -17.85
CA LEU A 214 -5.22 15.80 -18.48
C LEU A 214 -3.85 16.46 -18.60
N LEU A 215 -2.98 16.31 -17.60
CA LEU A 215 -1.59 16.79 -17.63
C LEU A 215 -0.77 16.13 -18.73
N VAL A 216 -0.92 14.82 -18.95
CA VAL A 216 -0.22 14.08 -20.02
C VAL A 216 -0.69 14.49 -21.42
N ILE A 217 -1.95 14.90 -21.58
CA ILE A 217 -2.49 15.38 -22.87
C ILE A 217 -2.04 16.82 -23.18
N LEU A 218 -1.70 17.62 -22.15
CA LEU A 218 -1.32 19.02 -22.28
C LEU A 218 0.20 19.27 -22.43
N THR A 219 1.02 18.23 -22.28
CA THR A 219 2.48 18.24 -22.51
C THR A 219 2.85 17.43 -23.73
#